data_AF-A0A2V9ZWU8-F1
#
_entry.id   AF-A0A2V9ZWU8-F1
#
_cell.length_a   1.000
_cell.length_b   1.000
_cell.length_c   1.000
_cell.angle_alpha   90.00
_cell.angle_beta   90.00
_cell.angle_gamma   90.00
#
_symmetry.space_group_name_H-M   'P 1'
#
loop_
_entity.id
_entity.type
_entity.pdbx_description
1 polymer ?
#
loop_
_entity_poly.entity_id
_entity_poly.type
_entity_poly.pdbx_seq_one_letter_code
_entity_poly.pdbx_strand_id
1 'polypeptide(L)'
;MLTIVGCGGRTSSGRSNPNSNPIATSGANVQPIAVNSGPLGNYANGVFTPVTICVPGTSNCQTISGVLVDTGSYGLRLLSSAVSLSLPQQTTALGTPIAECAQFSDGVTWGPVKAADVKLASEQANSVPIQIIGDPKFSAVPSSCSSKATPMDTLQTLAANGILGVGPFRQDCGDQCALPVGAGNPGVYFQCPSSTCPQDNTGVIVELPAVGPAGAPSVNGSLVFGIDTQSNNALGSAKVFTLNSSGNFTTIYPASGGTSYPNSFIDSGSNGLFFGTATPTLPACSKATGFYCPSSTQNFSATQQGRNGTSNTVNFSVANAESLNSNNFAFDDLAGPNANTFDWGLPFFFGRNVFTAIESQPTSAGAGPFWAY
;
A
#
# COMPACT_ATOMS: atom_id res chain seq x y z
N MET A 1 24.45 34.84 -21.81
CA MET A 1 25.90 34.70 -21.52
C MET A 1 26.19 35.35 -20.19
N LEU A 2 26.40 34.54 -19.16
CA LEU A 2 27.32 34.86 -18.07
C LEU A 2 27.82 33.51 -17.52
N THR A 3 29.01 33.15 -17.97
CA THR A 3 29.82 32.06 -17.49
C THR A 3 30.44 32.44 -16.14
N ILE A 4 30.30 31.58 -15.14
CA ILE A 4 31.25 31.52 -14.02
C ILE A 4 31.81 30.11 -13.99
N VAL A 5 33.11 30.03 -14.29
CA VAL A 5 33.97 28.87 -14.16
C VAL A 5 34.48 28.83 -12.72
N GLY A 6 34.29 27.71 -12.04
CA GLY A 6 34.97 27.38 -10.78
C GLY A 6 35.57 26.00 -10.90
N CYS A 7 36.90 25.92 -11.05
CA CYS A 7 37.65 24.67 -10.96
C CYS A 7 38.03 24.37 -9.51
N GLY A 8 37.94 23.09 -9.11
CA GLY A 8 38.89 22.52 -8.16
C GLY A 8 38.35 22.14 -6.78
N GLY A 9 37.45 21.16 -6.71
CA GLY A 9 37.23 20.34 -5.52
C GLY A 9 37.42 18.87 -5.89
N ARG A 10 38.45 18.22 -5.37
CA ARG A 10 38.73 16.79 -5.60
C ARG A 10 37.48 15.96 -5.29
N THR A 11 36.87 15.41 -6.31
CA THR A 11 35.83 14.39 -6.17
C THR A 11 36.48 13.12 -5.63
N SER A 12 36.26 12.83 -4.35
CA SER A 12 36.26 11.43 -3.92
C SER A 12 35.17 10.75 -4.73
N SER A 13 35.55 9.93 -5.70
CA SER A 13 34.66 9.01 -6.38
C SER A 13 34.04 8.10 -5.32
N GLY A 14 32.87 8.52 -4.80
CA GLY A 14 32.01 7.65 -4.03
C GLY A 14 31.70 6.46 -4.93
N ARG A 15 32.11 5.28 -4.51
CA ARG A 15 31.63 4.04 -5.12
C ARG A 15 30.11 4.07 -4.98
N SER A 16 29.39 4.37 -6.05
CA SER A 16 27.97 4.11 -6.15
C SER A 16 27.78 2.62 -5.88
N ASN A 17 27.20 2.30 -4.72
CA ASN A 17 26.79 0.95 -4.44
C ASN A 17 25.74 0.59 -5.50
N PRO A 18 25.94 -0.42 -6.35
CA PRO A 18 25.06 -0.69 -7.50
C PRO A 18 23.64 -1.13 -7.10
N ASN A 19 23.31 -1.14 -5.82
CA ASN A 19 22.07 -1.62 -5.23
C ASN A 19 21.24 -0.54 -4.49
N SER A 20 21.54 0.76 -4.63
CA SER A 20 20.67 1.79 -4.07
C SER A 20 19.66 2.26 -5.13
N ASN A 21 18.39 1.91 -4.93
CA ASN A 21 17.28 2.51 -5.68
C ASN A 21 17.21 4.02 -5.36
N PRO A 22 16.95 4.88 -6.36
CA PRO A 22 16.81 6.32 -6.13
C PRO A 22 15.54 6.58 -5.32
N ILE A 23 15.63 7.49 -4.34
CA ILE A 23 14.50 7.93 -3.53
C ILE A 23 14.28 9.42 -3.79
N ALA A 24 13.09 9.78 -4.24
CA ALA A 24 12.70 11.15 -4.44
C ALA A 24 12.63 11.86 -3.08
N THR A 25 13.45 12.89 -2.88
CA THR A 25 13.52 13.62 -1.60
C THR A 25 12.70 14.92 -1.60
N SER A 26 12.21 15.33 -2.76
CA SER A 26 11.43 16.56 -2.93
C SER A 26 10.61 16.52 -4.23
N GLY A 27 9.55 17.31 -4.28
CA GLY A 27 8.65 17.44 -5.41
C GLY A 27 7.23 17.73 -4.93
N ALA A 28 6.41 18.33 -5.80
CA ALA A 28 5.00 18.58 -5.49
C ALA A 28 4.23 17.26 -5.26
N ASN A 29 4.63 16.21 -5.97
CA ASN A 29 4.07 14.86 -5.95
C ASN A 29 4.74 13.91 -4.95
N VAL A 30 5.65 14.38 -4.09
CA VAL A 30 6.42 13.52 -3.19
C VAL A 30 5.87 13.63 -1.77
N GLN A 31 5.20 12.57 -1.31
CA GLN A 31 4.69 12.44 0.05
C GLN A 31 5.66 11.63 0.91
N PRO A 32 6.09 12.14 2.08
CA PRO A 32 6.96 11.39 2.97
C PRO A 32 6.23 10.18 3.57
N ILE A 33 6.92 9.04 3.60
CA ILE A 33 6.50 7.82 4.28
C ILE A 33 7.60 7.34 5.22
N ALA A 34 7.22 6.62 6.27
CA ALA A 34 8.18 6.03 7.20
C ALA A 34 7.72 4.65 7.65
N VAL A 35 8.63 3.68 7.59
CA VAL A 35 8.50 2.41 8.30
C VAL A 35 8.93 2.65 9.75
N ASN A 36 8.03 2.43 10.68
CA ASN A 36 8.26 2.62 12.12
C ASN A 36 7.26 1.78 12.93
N SER A 37 7.26 1.97 14.25
CA SER A 37 6.43 1.24 15.21
C SER A 37 4.93 1.51 15.13
N GLY A 38 4.48 2.44 14.29
CA GLY A 38 3.10 2.89 14.23
C GLY A 38 2.61 3.61 15.49
N PRO A 39 1.33 4.02 15.52
CA PRO A 39 0.77 4.79 16.64
C PRO A 39 0.73 4.04 17.98
N LEU A 40 0.69 2.70 17.96
CA LEU A 40 0.73 1.86 19.16
C LEU A 40 2.15 1.56 19.66
N GLY A 41 3.19 1.85 18.88
CA GLY A 41 4.57 1.60 19.27
C GLY A 41 5.01 0.13 19.14
N ASN A 42 4.26 -0.71 18.43
CA ASN A 42 4.51 -2.16 18.36
C ASN A 42 4.22 -2.78 16.97
N TYR A 43 4.09 -1.98 15.92
CA TYR A 43 3.85 -2.45 14.56
C TYR A 43 5.19 -2.73 13.85
N ALA A 44 5.50 -4.00 13.59
CA ALA A 44 6.64 -4.35 12.73
C ALA A 44 6.22 -4.20 11.27
N ASN A 45 7.11 -3.64 10.44
CA ASN A 45 6.92 -3.48 9.00
C ASN A 45 5.60 -2.77 8.64
N GLY A 46 5.25 -1.73 9.39
CA GLY A 46 4.17 -0.82 9.02
C GLY A 46 4.74 0.42 8.36
N VAL A 47 4.33 0.73 7.14
CA VAL A 47 4.70 1.97 6.43
C VAL A 47 3.60 3.00 6.61
N PHE A 48 3.94 4.15 7.19
CA PHE A 48 2.95 5.16 7.57
C PHE A 48 3.20 6.50 6.92
N THR A 49 2.12 7.27 6.72
CA THR A 49 2.16 8.64 6.23
C THR A 49 1.16 9.53 6.97
N PRO A 50 1.38 10.84 7.05
CA PRO A 50 0.34 11.78 7.47
C PRO A 50 -0.61 12.10 6.31
N VAL A 51 -1.91 12.11 6.58
CA VAL A 51 -2.95 12.52 5.63
C VAL A 51 -3.62 13.78 6.15
N THR A 52 -3.76 14.81 5.31
CA THR A 52 -4.54 16.00 5.67
C THR A 52 -5.90 15.93 5.02
N ILE A 53 -6.95 16.12 5.82
CA ILE A 53 -8.34 16.21 5.35
C ILE A 53 -8.92 17.58 5.72
N CYS A 54 -9.85 18.08 4.93
CA CYS A 54 -10.59 19.31 5.24
C CYS A 54 -12.09 19.10 5.06
N VAL A 55 -12.89 19.90 5.78
CA VAL A 55 -14.32 20.02 5.45
C VAL A 55 -14.42 20.58 4.01
N PRO A 56 -15.17 19.91 3.10
CA PRO A 56 -15.15 20.24 1.68
C PRO A 56 -15.37 21.72 1.36
N GLY A 57 -14.53 22.28 0.50
CA GLY A 57 -14.59 23.67 0.06
C GLY A 57 -14.17 24.70 1.11
N THR A 58 -13.55 24.28 2.22
CA THR A 58 -13.12 25.15 3.31
C THR A 58 -11.63 24.99 3.63
N SER A 59 -11.10 25.90 4.45
CA SER A 59 -9.75 25.78 5.04
C SER A 59 -9.73 25.08 6.41
N ASN A 60 -10.87 24.56 6.88
CA ASN A 60 -10.95 23.83 8.14
C ASN A 60 -10.40 22.42 7.96
N CYS A 61 -9.13 22.25 8.28
CA CYS A 61 -8.36 21.04 8.00
C CYS A 61 -7.80 20.40 9.27
N GLN A 62 -7.55 19.10 9.18
CA GLN A 62 -6.91 18.28 10.21
C GLN A 62 -5.90 17.35 9.53
N THR A 63 -4.70 17.24 10.11
CA THR A 63 -3.71 16.23 9.70
C THR A 63 -3.78 15.03 10.64
N ILE A 64 -3.99 13.83 10.09
CA ILE A 64 -3.98 12.55 10.79
C ILE A 64 -2.64 11.88 10.49
N SER A 65 -1.84 11.63 11.53
CA SER A 65 -0.57 10.90 11.41
C SER A 65 -0.79 9.40 11.63
N GLY A 66 0.15 8.57 11.17
CA GLY A 66 0.09 7.12 11.40
C GLY A 66 -1.01 6.42 10.61
N VAL A 67 -1.27 6.91 9.40
CA VAL A 67 -2.14 6.25 8.41
C VAL A 67 -1.28 5.25 7.63
N LEU A 68 -1.67 3.98 7.63
CA LEU A 68 -0.95 2.90 6.97
C LEU A 68 -1.05 3.08 5.44
N VAL A 69 0.07 3.03 4.72
CA VAL A 69 0.08 3.00 3.26
C VAL A 69 -0.07 1.55 2.82
N ASP A 70 -1.12 1.28 2.06
CA ASP A 70 -1.56 -0.08 1.75
C ASP A 70 -1.77 -0.20 0.23
N THR A 71 -0.89 -0.92 -0.44
CA THR A 71 -1.00 -1.16 -1.89
C THR A 71 -1.92 -2.34 -2.23
N GLY A 72 -2.36 -3.12 -1.23
CA GLY A 72 -3.34 -4.20 -1.35
C GLY A 72 -4.81 -3.74 -1.27
N SER A 73 -5.06 -2.50 -0.82
CA SER A 73 -6.40 -1.90 -0.76
C SER A 73 -6.51 -0.56 -1.51
N TYR A 74 -7.71 0.01 -1.54
CA TYR A 74 -8.03 1.21 -2.34
C TYR A 74 -8.83 2.21 -1.52
N GLY A 75 -8.57 3.50 -1.69
CA GLY A 75 -9.33 4.55 -1.01
C GLY A 75 -8.86 4.84 0.42
N LEU A 76 -9.43 5.89 1.02
CA LEU A 76 -9.01 6.39 2.32
C LEU A 76 -10.03 6.03 3.40
N ARG A 77 -9.54 5.37 4.46
CA ARG A 77 -10.34 4.95 5.61
C ARG A 77 -9.68 5.46 6.89
N LEU A 78 -10.41 6.14 7.75
CA LEU A 78 -9.88 6.75 8.97
C LEU A 78 -10.71 6.32 10.18
N LEU A 79 -10.06 6.05 11.32
CA LEU A 79 -10.79 5.81 12.57
C LEU A 79 -11.57 7.07 12.97
N SER A 80 -12.82 6.87 13.41
CA SER A 80 -13.64 7.95 13.96
C SER A 80 -12.96 8.65 15.14
N SER A 81 -12.21 7.90 15.95
CA SER A 81 -11.43 8.40 17.08
C SER A 81 -10.25 9.30 16.66
N ALA A 82 -9.79 9.20 15.41
CA ALA A 82 -8.73 10.02 14.86
C ALA A 82 -9.24 11.26 14.12
N VAL A 83 -10.56 11.44 13.94
CA VAL A 83 -11.14 12.55 13.16
C VAL A 83 -11.99 13.46 14.05
N SER A 84 -11.60 14.72 14.18
CA SER A 84 -12.34 15.74 14.94
C SER A 84 -13.21 16.65 14.07
N LEU A 85 -13.07 16.58 12.74
CA LEU A 85 -13.84 17.40 11.81
C LEU A 85 -15.30 16.91 11.66
N SER A 86 -16.22 17.86 11.51
CA SER A 86 -17.61 17.56 11.13
C SER A 86 -17.72 17.46 9.61
N LEU A 87 -17.46 16.26 9.07
CA LEU A 87 -17.52 16.00 7.63
C LEU A 87 -18.96 15.72 7.16
N PRO A 88 -19.35 16.17 5.96
CA PRO A 88 -20.66 15.88 5.39
C PRO A 88 -20.82 14.38 5.07
N GLN A 89 -21.96 13.83 5.49
CA GLN A 89 -22.35 12.44 5.22
C GLN A 89 -22.68 12.25 3.73
N GLN A 90 -22.16 11.20 3.10
CA GLN A 90 -22.61 10.78 1.78
C GLN A 90 -23.99 10.12 1.88
N THR A 91 -24.86 10.44 0.92
CA THR A 91 -26.22 9.88 0.86
C THR A 91 -26.54 9.38 -0.54
N THR A 92 -27.41 8.39 -0.63
CA THR A 92 -28.02 7.99 -1.91
C THR A 92 -28.86 9.14 -2.49
N ALA A 93 -29.31 9.00 -3.74
CA ALA A 93 -30.22 9.97 -4.37
C ALA A 93 -31.54 10.16 -3.60
N LEU A 94 -31.91 9.21 -2.74
CA LEU A 94 -33.10 9.26 -1.88
C LEU A 94 -32.83 9.87 -0.49
N GLY A 95 -31.59 10.32 -0.22
CA GLY A 95 -31.18 10.91 1.05
C GLY A 95 -30.79 9.90 2.13
N THR A 96 -30.71 8.61 1.82
CA THR A 96 -30.30 7.57 2.78
C THR A 96 -28.79 7.62 3.02
N PRO A 97 -28.29 7.63 4.27
CA PRO A 97 -26.86 7.60 4.55
C PRO A 97 -26.17 6.36 3.98
N ILE A 98 -25.00 6.57 3.37
CA ILE A 98 -24.14 5.52 2.85
C ILE A 98 -23.14 5.10 3.94
N ALA A 99 -23.03 3.80 4.15
CA ALA A 99 -22.00 3.16 4.98
C ALA A 99 -21.27 2.10 4.16
N GLU A 100 -20.02 1.86 4.49
CA GLU A 100 -19.13 0.92 3.81
C GLU A 100 -18.72 -0.19 4.77
N CYS A 101 -18.65 -1.40 4.22
CA CYS A 101 -17.99 -2.56 4.81
C CYS A 101 -16.79 -2.92 3.92
N ALA A 102 -15.56 -2.72 4.40
CA ALA A 102 -14.37 -3.14 3.67
C ALA A 102 -13.77 -4.39 4.30
N GLN A 103 -13.37 -5.34 3.46
CA GLN A 103 -12.80 -6.62 3.87
C GLN A 103 -11.31 -6.65 3.52
N PHE A 104 -10.52 -7.04 4.52
CA PHE A 104 -9.08 -7.23 4.44
C PHE A 104 -8.75 -8.69 4.75
N SER A 105 -7.50 -9.10 4.56
CA SER A 105 -7.07 -10.45 4.93
C SER A 105 -7.11 -10.71 6.44
N ASP A 106 -6.93 -9.68 7.25
CA ASP A 106 -6.84 -9.73 8.72
C ASP A 106 -8.12 -9.28 9.44
N GLY A 107 -9.05 -8.62 8.74
CA GLY A 107 -10.25 -8.11 9.39
C GLY A 107 -11.25 -7.43 8.46
N VAL A 108 -12.22 -6.78 9.10
CA VAL A 108 -13.29 -6.03 8.45
C VAL A 108 -13.43 -4.66 9.10
N THR A 109 -13.65 -3.63 8.30
CA THR A 109 -14.00 -2.29 8.78
C THR A 109 -15.46 -1.98 8.49
N TRP A 110 -16.07 -1.17 9.36
CA TRP A 110 -17.43 -0.70 9.18
C TRP A 110 -17.56 0.75 9.60
N GLY A 111 -18.32 1.53 8.83
CA GLY A 111 -18.69 2.88 9.20
C GLY A 111 -19.27 3.71 8.04
N PRO A 112 -19.71 4.95 8.32
CA PRO A 112 -20.25 5.85 7.31
C PRO A 112 -19.20 6.27 6.28
N VAL A 113 -19.68 6.53 5.07
CA VAL A 113 -18.91 7.24 4.03
C VAL A 113 -19.19 8.73 4.14
N LYS A 114 -18.14 9.55 4.29
CA LYS A 114 -18.23 11.02 4.37
C LYS A 114 -17.40 11.66 3.27
N ALA A 115 -17.72 12.89 2.86
CA ALA A 115 -16.86 13.64 1.94
C ALA A 115 -15.83 14.49 2.68
N ALA A 116 -14.60 14.48 2.19
CA ALA A 116 -13.54 15.38 2.63
C ALA A 116 -12.72 15.87 1.43
N ASP A 117 -12.17 17.08 1.51
CA ASP A 117 -11.04 17.41 0.64
C ASP A 117 -9.80 16.73 1.23
N VAL A 118 -9.07 15.97 0.42
CA VAL A 118 -7.88 15.21 0.84
C VAL A 118 -6.65 15.85 0.24
N LYS A 119 -5.63 16.06 1.07
CA LYS A 119 -4.34 16.64 0.68
C LYS A 119 -3.20 15.70 1.06
N LEU A 120 -2.37 15.38 0.07
CA LEU A 120 -1.17 14.56 0.18
C LEU A 120 -0.07 15.27 -0.62
N ALA A 121 1.08 15.50 -0.01
CA ALA A 121 2.12 16.37 -0.55
C ALA A 121 1.53 17.74 -0.95
N SER A 122 1.75 18.18 -2.19
CA SER A 122 1.11 19.38 -2.76
C SER A 122 -0.16 19.06 -3.57
N GLU A 123 -0.57 17.79 -3.63
CA GLU A 123 -1.75 17.34 -4.36
C GLU A 123 -3.02 17.49 -3.50
N GLN A 124 -4.12 17.85 -4.16
CA GLN A 124 -5.43 17.96 -3.52
C GLN A 124 -6.51 17.31 -4.39
N ALA A 125 -7.33 16.47 -3.76
CA ALA A 125 -8.57 15.96 -4.32
C ALA A 125 -9.74 16.49 -3.51
N ASN A 126 -10.77 17.00 -4.19
CA ASN A 126 -11.92 17.64 -3.54
C ASN A 126 -13.08 16.66 -3.36
N SER A 127 -13.81 16.79 -2.25
CA SER A 127 -15.02 16.00 -1.95
C SER A 127 -14.85 14.49 -2.14
N VAL A 128 -13.68 13.97 -1.78
CA VAL A 128 -13.36 12.53 -1.84
C VAL A 128 -14.25 11.80 -0.82
N PRO A 129 -14.99 10.75 -1.22
CA PRO A 129 -15.65 9.86 -0.28
C PRO A 129 -14.61 9.05 0.49
N ILE A 130 -14.68 9.10 1.82
CA ILE A 130 -13.80 8.39 2.75
C ILE A 130 -14.63 7.62 3.77
N GLN A 131 -14.15 6.44 4.18
CA GLN A 131 -14.79 5.68 5.25
C GLN A 131 -14.35 6.23 6.61
N ILE A 132 -15.31 6.51 7.49
CA ILE A 132 -15.04 6.80 8.90
C ILE A 132 -15.35 5.55 9.73
N ILE A 133 -14.31 4.81 10.08
CA ILE A 133 -14.41 3.51 10.73
C ILE A 133 -14.86 3.68 12.19
N GLY A 134 -15.77 2.83 12.65
CA GLY A 134 -16.16 2.77 14.07
C GLY A 134 -16.86 4.04 14.56
N ASP A 135 -17.59 4.75 13.67
CA ASP A 135 -18.42 5.87 14.10
C ASP A 135 -19.57 5.35 14.98
N PRO A 136 -19.71 5.80 16.24
CA PRO A 136 -20.73 5.29 17.16
C PRO A 136 -22.16 5.56 16.69
N LYS A 137 -22.38 6.49 15.73
CA LYS A 137 -23.68 6.71 15.09
C LYS A 137 -24.08 5.59 14.12
N PHE A 138 -23.13 4.73 13.75
CA PHE A 138 -23.30 3.60 12.83
C PHE A 138 -22.92 2.27 13.51
N SER A 139 -23.34 2.09 14.77
CA SER A 139 -23.00 0.91 15.58
C SER A 139 -23.64 -0.41 15.10
N ALA A 140 -24.69 -0.33 14.27
CA ALA A 140 -25.32 -1.51 13.69
C ALA A 140 -24.50 -2.01 12.49
N VAL A 141 -23.72 -3.08 12.68
CA VAL A 141 -22.96 -3.76 11.62
C VAL A 141 -23.82 -4.88 11.02
N PRO A 142 -24.12 -4.87 9.71
CA PRO A 142 -24.85 -5.95 9.04
C PRO A 142 -24.13 -7.29 9.19
N SER A 143 -24.87 -8.39 9.33
CA SER A 143 -24.29 -9.74 9.43
C SER A 143 -23.46 -10.12 8.20
N SER A 144 -23.82 -9.62 7.02
CA SER A 144 -23.03 -9.77 5.79
C SER A 144 -21.63 -9.16 5.88
N CYS A 145 -21.42 -8.22 6.81
CA CYS A 145 -20.15 -7.59 7.13
C CYS A 145 -19.48 -8.25 8.34
N SER A 146 -20.18 -8.32 9.48
CA SER A 146 -19.61 -8.80 10.74
C SER A 146 -19.26 -10.29 10.76
N SER A 147 -19.84 -11.11 9.88
CA SER A 147 -19.50 -12.54 9.77
C SER A 147 -18.23 -12.82 8.96
N LYS A 148 -17.59 -11.79 8.38
CA LYS A 148 -16.48 -11.96 7.44
C LYS A 148 -15.12 -12.11 8.11
N ALA A 149 -14.86 -11.33 9.16
CA ALA A 149 -13.59 -11.35 9.90
C ALA A 149 -13.70 -10.53 11.20
N THR A 150 -12.59 -10.40 11.92
CA THR A 150 -12.49 -9.59 13.14
C THR A 150 -12.70 -8.10 12.84
N PRO A 151 -13.51 -7.37 13.62
CA PRO A 151 -13.65 -5.92 13.47
C PRO A 151 -12.36 -5.15 13.73
N MET A 152 -12.00 -4.25 12.82
CA MET A 152 -10.84 -3.35 12.90
C MET A 152 -11.30 -1.91 13.15
N ASP A 153 -12.08 -1.70 14.21
CA ASP A 153 -12.80 -0.45 14.52
C ASP A 153 -12.15 0.44 15.58
N THR A 154 -11.01 0.02 16.13
CA THR A 154 -10.27 0.76 17.16
C THR A 154 -8.80 0.87 16.78
N LEU A 155 -8.07 1.76 17.44
CA LEU A 155 -6.62 1.83 17.26
C LEU A 155 -5.95 0.50 17.64
N GLN A 156 -6.47 -0.22 18.64
CA GLN A 156 -5.93 -1.50 19.09
C GLN A 156 -6.10 -2.61 18.07
N THR A 157 -7.23 -2.64 17.35
CA THR A 157 -7.53 -3.69 16.37
C THR A 157 -7.04 -3.35 14.96
N LEU A 158 -7.00 -2.06 14.59
CA LEU A 158 -6.44 -1.59 13.31
C LEU A 158 -4.92 -1.38 13.36
N ALA A 159 -4.37 -1.09 14.54
CA ALA A 159 -2.97 -0.73 14.78
C ALA A 159 -2.43 0.48 14.00
N ALA A 160 -3.32 1.23 13.35
CA ALA A 160 -3.10 2.49 12.65
C ALA A 160 -4.25 3.47 12.92
N ASN A 161 -4.06 4.76 12.64
CA ASN A 161 -5.15 5.74 12.71
C ASN A 161 -6.07 5.71 11.46
N GLY A 162 -5.67 4.94 10.45
CA GLY A 162 -6.38 4.74 9.20
C GLY A 162 -5.56 3.98 8.19
N ILE A 163 -6.14 3.76 7.02
CA ILE A 163 -5.53 3.09 5.86
C ILE A 163 -5.66 4.04 4.66
N LEU A 164 -4.54 4.28 3.98
CA LEU A 164 -4.45 4.92 2.68
C LEU A 164 -4.20 3.82 1.63
N GLY A 165 -5.29 3.35 1.04
CA GLY A 165 -5.28 2.36 -0.03
C GLY A 165 -4.86 2.97 -1.37
N VAL A 166 -3.75 2.49 -1.93
CA VAL A 166 -3.13 2.96 -3.18
C VAL A 166 -2.91 1.82 -4.19
N GLY A 167 -3.79 0.83 -4.15
CA GLY A 167 -3.77 -0.30 -5.07
C GLY A 167 -4.13 0.04 -6.53
N PRO A 168 -4.03 -0.94 -7.45
CA PRO A 168 -4.10 -0.71 -8.89
C PRO A 168 -5.52 -0.48 -9.46
N PHE A 169 -6.59 -0.64 -8.69
CA PHE A 169 -7.96 -0.45 -9.16
C PHE A 169 -8.53 0.89 -8.74
N ARG A 170 -9.43 1.46 -9.55
CA ARG A 170 -10.10 2.73 -9.23
C ARG A 170 -11.27 2.52 -8.28
N GLN A 171 -11.83 1.32 -8.18
CA GLN A 171 -12.97 1.02 -7.31
C GLN A 171 -12.70 -0.19 -6.42
N ASP A 172 -13.23 -0.16 -5.19
CA ASP A 172 -13.10 -1.25 -4.20
C ASP A 172 -13.72 -2.58 -4.65
N CYS A 173 -14.67 -2.55 -5.61
CA CYS A 173 -15.41 -3.73 -6.04
C CYS A 173 -15.38 -3.99 -7.56
N GLY A 174 -14.40 -3.43 -8.27
CA GLY A 174 -14.22 -3.59 -9.72
C GLY A 174 -15.45 -3.17 -10.54
N ASP A 175 -15.74 -3.88 -11.63
CA ASP A 175 -16.83 -3.57 -12.57
C ASP A 175 -18.22 -3.43 -11.90
N GLN A 176 -18.46 -4.11 -10.76
CA GLN A 176 -19.73 -3.99 -10.02
C GLN A 176 -19.96 -2.56 -9.50
N CYS A 177 -18.88 -1.88 -9.12
CA CYS A 177 -18.89 -0.49 -8.67
C CYS A 177 -19.02 0.51 -9.84
N ALA A 178 -18.82 0.06 -11.08
CA ALA A 178 -18.93 0.87 -12.30
C ALA A 178 -20.31 0.80 -12.99
N LEU A 179 -21.23 -0.05 -12.51
CA LEU A 179 -22.58 -0.18 -13.06
C LEU A 179 -23.39 1.13 -12.91
N PRO A 180 -24.42 1.40 -13.73
CA PRO A 180 -25.32 2.52 -13.49
C PRO A 180 -26.02 2.41 -12.11
N VAL A 181 -26.27 3.55 -11.46
CA VAL A 181 -27.02 3.61 -10.19
C VAL A 181 -28.35 2.86 -10.37
N GLY A 182 -28.61 1.86 -9.52
CA GLY A 182 -29.82 1.02 -9.56
C GLY A 182 -29.67 -0.35 -10.23
N ALA A 183 -28.53 -0.66 -10.86
CA ALA A 183 -28.25 -1.97 -11.47
C ALA A 183 -27.31 -2.87 -10.63
N GLY A 184 -27.16 -2.60 -9.33
CA GLY A 184 -26.20 -3.29 -8.45
C GLY A 184 -24.96 -2.46 -8.09
N ASN A 185 -24.84 -1.22 -8.58
CA ASN A 185 -23.84 -0.27 -8.11
C ASN A 185 -24.18 0.24 -6.69
N PRO A 186 -23.31 0.06 -5.66
CA PRO A 186 -23.53 0.58 -4.31
C PRO A 186 -23.45 2.12 -4.20
N GLY A 187 -23.20 2.83 -5.29
CA GLY A 187 -23.26 4.30 -5.36
C GLY A 187 -22.10 4.98 -4.64
N VAL A 188 -20.91 4.38 -4.69
CA VAL A 188 -19.78 4.74 -3.82
C VAL A 188 -18.78 5.73 -4.44
N TYR A 189 -18.74 5.93 -5.76
CA TYR A 189 -17.73 6.82 -6.38
C TYR A 189 -18.24 7.61 -7.60
N PHE A 190 -17.79 8.86 -7.69
CA PHE A 190 -18.12 9.83 -8.75
C PHE A 190 -16.96 10.04 -9.73
N GLN A 191 -17.29 10.40 -10.95
CA GLN A 191 -16.34 10.77 -12.00
C GLN A 191 -15.69 12.13 -11.70
N CYS A 192 -14.38 12.26 -11.92
CA CYS A 192 -13.68 13.55 -11.96
C CYS A 192 -14.28 14.37 -13.12
N PRO A 193 -15.01 15.47 -12.88
CA PRO A 193 -15.51 16.31 -13.96
C PRO A 193 -14.30 16.93 -14.65
N SER A 194 -14.17 16.66 -15.95
CA SER A 194 -13.05 17.05 -16.80
C SER A 194 -12.65 18.53 -16.63
N SER A 195 -11.51 18.77 -15.99
CA SER A 195 -10.53 19.88 -16.21
C SER A 195 -9.54 20.07 -15.04
N THR A 196 -9.73 19.38 -13.90
CA THR A 196 -8.89 19.54 -12.69
C THR A 196 -8.43 18.21 -12.06
N CYS A 197 -8.38 17.12 -12.82
CA CYS A 197 -7.79 15.90 -12.28
C CYS A 197 -6.29 16.16 -12.02
N PRO A 198 -5.74 15.73 -10.86
CA PRO A 198 -4.33 15.89 -10.56
C PRO A 198 -3.47 15.37 -11.72
N GLN A 199 -2.39 16.08 -12.07
CA GLN A 199 -1.47 15.66 -13.12
C GLN A 199 -0.84 14.29 -12.83
N ASP A 200 -0.83 13.89 -11.56
CA ASP A 200 -0.13 12.74 -11.01
C ASP A 200 -1.08 11.59 -10.62
N ASN A 201 -2.09 11.32 -11.45
CA ASN A 201 -3.14 10.34 -11.17
C ASN A 201 -3.00 8.99 -11.91
N THR A 202 -1.84 8.73 -12.51
CA THR A 202 -1.61 7.50 -13.30
C THR A 202 -1.16 6.31 -12.46
N GLY A 203 -0.77 6.54 -11.21
CA GLY A 203 -0.30 5.52 -10.29
C GLY A 203 0.49 6.12 -9.14
N VAL A 204 1.16 5.26 -8.38
CA VAL A 204 2.11 5.66 -7.33
C VAL A 204 3.40 4.84 -7.40
N ILE A 205 4.45 5.36 -6.79
CA ILE A 205 5.71 4.65 -6.52
C ILE A 205 5.93 4.63 -5.01
N VAL A 206 6.14 3.45 -4.45
CA VAL A 206 6.68 3.30 -3.09
C VAL A 206 8.18 3.09 -3.19
N GLU A 207 8.94 4.05 -2.66
CA GLU A 207 10.41 4.07 -2.70
C GLU A 207 10.96 3.93 -1.29
N LEU A 208 11.51 2.76 -0.97
CA LEU A 208 12.16 2.50 0.31
C LEU A 208 13.63 2.11 0.10
N PRO A 209 14.56 2.60 0.95
CA PRO A 209 15.93 2.11 0.91
C PRO A 209 16.00 0.64 1.33
N ALA A 210 17.10 -0.01 1.00
CA ALA A 210 17.38 -1.36 1.48
C ALA A 210 17.56 -1.38 3.01
N VAL A 211 17.11 -2.47 3.63
CA VAL A 211 17.31 -2.76 5.06
C VAL A 211 18.27 -3.94 5.16
N GLY A 212 19.16 -3.91 6.15
CA GLY A 212 20.07 -5.04 6.41
C GLY A 212 19.40 -6.12 7.27
N PRO A 213 20.00 -7.32 7.38
CA PRO A 213 19.41 -8.48 8.07
C PRO A 213 19.24 -8.31 9.59
N ALA A 214 19.79 -7.24 10.18
CA ALA A 214 19.52 -6.92 11.59
C ALA A 214 18.21 -6.12 11.77
N GLY A 215 17.63 -5.66 10.66
CA GLY A 215 16.57 -4.67 10.64
C GLY A 215 17.04 -3.25 10.97
N ALA A 216 16.09 -2.32 11.03
CA ALA A 216 16.30 -0.94 11.47
C ALA A 216 15.17 -0.45 12.38
N PRO A 217 15.43 0.51 13.31
CA PRO A 217 14.39 1.13 14.12
C PRO A 217 13.36 1.89 13.29
N SER A 218 13.80 2.56 12.24
CA SER A 218 12.92 3.23 11.30
C SER A 218 13.61 3.40 9.96
N VAL A 219 12.81 3.48 8.91
CA VAL A 219 13.25 3.71 7.54
C VAL A 219 12.37 4.79 6.93
N ASN A 220 12.98 5.88 6.46
CA ASN A 220 12.27 6.91 5.71
C ASN A 220 12.33 6.61 4.22
N GLY A 221 11.23 6.88 3.53
CA GLY A 221 11.14 6.80 2.08
C GLY A 221 10.10 7.77 1.54
N SER A 222 9.67 7.50 0.31
CA SER A 222 8.73 8.37 -0.39
C SER A 222 7.61 7.58 -1.06
N LEU A 223 6.40 8.15 -0.98
CA LEU A 223 5.29 7.82 -1.84
C LEU A 223 5.23 8.90 -2.92
N VAL A 224 5.54 8.54 -4.17
CA VAL A 224 5.58 9.46 -5.30
C VAL A 224 4.32 9.29 -6.13
N PHE A 225 3.54 10.36 -6.29
CA PHE A 225 2.33 10.33 -7.11
C PHE A 225 2.66 10.49 -8.59
N GLY A 226 1.89 9.79 -9.42
CA GLY A 226 2.04 9.76 -10.86
C GLY A 226 3.15 8.82 -11.30
N ILE A 227 2.92 8.17 -12.43
CA ILE A 227 3.90 7.39 -13.20
C ILE A 227 4.00 8.06 -14.57
N ASP A 228 5.22 8.41 -14.98
CA ASP A 228 5.53 9.10 -16.24
C ASP A 228 4.90 10.51 -16.37
N THR A 229 4.56 11.16 -15.26
CA THR A 229 3.95 12.50 -15.25
C THR A 229 4.98 13.60 -14.96
N GLN A 230 6.09 13.24 -14.30
CA GLN A 230 7.18 14.13 -13.92
C GLN A 230 8.55 13.46 -14.10
N SER A 231 9.64 14.24 -13.99
CA SER A 231 11.00 13.69 -14.18
C SER A 231 11.45 12.73 -13.07
N ASN A 232 10.81 12.77 -11.90
CA ASN A 232 11.14 11.98 -10.72
C ASN A 232 10.34 10.67 -10.61
N ASN A 233 9.42 10.39 -11.54
CA ASN A 233 8.52 9.24 -11.48
C ASN A 233 8.40 8.48 -12.81
N ALA A 234 9.43 8.60 -13.65
CA ALA A 234 9.51 7.84 -14.89
C ALA A 234 9.65 6.33 -14.60
N LEU A 235 8.92 5.51 -15.36
CA LEU A 235 8.95 4.05 -15.23
C LEU A 235 10.34 3.45 -15.55
N GLY A 236 11.07 4.09 -16.47
CA GLY A 236 12.44 3.71 -16.81
C GLY A 236 12.57 2.28 -17.34
N SER A 237 13.43 1.49 -16.69
CA SER A 237 13.69 0.08 -17.05
C SER A 237 12.95 -0.93 -16.18
N ALA A 238 11.97 -0.49 -15.39
CA ALA A 238 11.19 -1.37 -14.52
C ALA A 238 10.51 -2.47 -15.35
N LYS A 239 10.50 -3.70 -14.83
CA LYS A 239 9.78 -4.82 -15.45
C LYS A 239 8.30 -4.68 -15.13
N VAL A 240 7.46 -4.74 -16.17
CA VAL A 240 6.01 -4.58 -16.04
C VAL A 240 5.32 -5.94 -15.97
N PHE A 241 4.54 -6.14 -14.92
CA PHE A 241 3.75 -7.35 -14.65
C PHE A 241 2.27 -7.00 -14.72
N THR A 242 1.62 -7.36 -15.83
CA THR A 242 0.18 -7.14 -15.98
C THR A 242 -0.63 -8.12 -15.13
N LEU A 243 -1.77 -7.66 -14.64
CA LEU A 243 -2.58 -8.35 -13.64
C LEU A 243 -3.78 -9.07 -14.27
N ASN A 244 -4.36 -10.01 -13.53
CA ASN A 244 -5.67 -10.55 -13.85
C ASN A 244 -6.79 -9.59 -13.39
N SER A 245 -8.05 -9.94 -13.65
CA SER A 245 -9.22 -9.11 -13.29
C SER A 245 -9.41 -8.91 -11.78
N SER A 246 -8.69 -9.65 -10.95
CA SER A 246 -8.68 -9.53 -9.49
C SER A 246 -7.41 -8.83 -8.97
N GLY A 247 -6.55 -8.30 -9.84
CA GLY A 247 -5.35 -7.54 -9.45
C GLY A 247 -4.15 -8.42 -9.15
N ASN A 248 -4.22 -9.70 -9.50
CA ASN A 248 -3.19 -10.67 -9.13
C ASN A 248 -2.32 -11.10 -10.32
N PHE A 249 -1.08 -11.47 -10.02
CA PHE A 249 -0.16 -12.17 -10.92
C PHE A 249 0.17 -13.57 -10.36
N THR A 250 0.99 -14.33 -11.08
CA THR A 250 1.39 -15.68 -10.65
C THR A 250 2.76 -15.64 -9.98
N THR A 251 2.90 -16.25 -8.80
CA THR A 251 4.22 -16.57 -8.22
C THR A 251 4.45 -18.08 -8.27
N ILE A 252 5.65 -18.51 -8.66
CA ILE A 252 6.09 -19.91 -8.62
C ILE A 252 7.16 -20.03 -7.53
N TYR A 253 6.89 -20.84 -6.49
CA TYR A 253 7.79 -21.03 -5.35
C TYR A 253 7.98 -22.52 -4.99
N PRO A 254 9.23 -23.00 -4.84
CA PRO A 254 10.48 -22.30 -5.17
C PRO A 254 10.61 -21.99 -6.67
N ALA A 255 11.47 -21.05 -7.02
CA ALA A 255 11.70 -20.63 -8.42
C ALA A 255 12.13 -21.78 -9.35
N SER A 256 12.69 -22.87 -8.79
CA SER A 256 13.14 -24.07 -9.50
C SER A 256 12.03 -25.01 -9.98
N GLY A 257 10.81 -24.49 -10.20
CA GLY A 257 9.66 -25.28 -10.65
C GLY A 257 8.76 -25.81 -9.52
N GLY A 258 8.59 -25.03 -8.46
CA GLY A 258 7.73 -25.36 -7.34
C GLY A 258 6.23 -25.11 -7.56
N THR A 259 5.50 -24.94 -6.45
CA THR A 259 4.07 -24.66 -6.43
C THR A 259 3.76 -23.33 -7.11
N SER A 260 2.70 -23.33 -7.93
CA SER A 260 2.17 -22.12 -8.57
C SER A 260 1.08 -21.50 -7.70
N TYR A 261 1.21 -20.20 -7.45
CA TYR A 261 0.29 -19.33 -6.71
C TYR A 261 -0.31 -18.31 -7.69
N PRO A 262 -1.40 -18.64 -8.40
CA PRO A 262 -1.96 -17.80 -9.46
C PRO A 262 -2.66 -16.52 -8.97
N ASN A 263 -2.85 -16.41 -7.66
CA ASN A 263 -3.50 -15.27 -6.99
C ASN A 263 -2.49 -14.53 -6.09
N SER A 264 -1.27 -14.31 -6.59
CA SER A 264 -0.24 -13.57 -5.86
C SER A 264 -0.34 -12.07 -6.11
N PHE A 265 0.10 -11.28 -5.14
CA PHE A 265 0.00 -9.83 -5.16
C PHE A 265 1.15 -9.19 -4.36
N ILE A 266 1.29 -7.88 -4.48
CA ILE A 266 2.25 -7.07 -3.73
C ILE A 266 1.47 -6.12 -2.83
N ASP A 267 1.73 -6.15 -1.53
CA ASP A 267 0.92 -5.46 -0.53
C ASP A 267 1.80 -4.83 0.57
N SER A 268 1.95 -3.50 0.55
CA SER A 268 2.67 -2.80 1.62
C SER A 268 1.96 -2.80 2.98
N GLY A 269 0.66 -3.13 3.02
CA GLY A 269 -0.13 -3.31 4.25
C GLY A 269 0.16 -4.63 4.96
N SER A 270 0.67 -5.63 4.26
CA SER A 270 1.14 -6.89 4.84
C SER A 270 2.53 -6.73 5.44
N ASN A 271 2.67 -6.99 6.74
CA ASN A 271 3.92 -6.78 7.47
C ASN A 271 5.01 -7.84 7.21
N GLY A 272 4.73 -8.89 6.46
CA GLY A 272 5.66 -9.97 6.17
C GLY A 272 5.44 -10.54 4.76
N LEU A 273 6.38 -11.36 4.30
CA LEU A 273 6.13 -12.22 3.15
C LEU A 273 5.26 -13.39 3.61
N PHE A 274 4.08 -13.60 3.01
CA PHE A 274 3.23 -14.73 3.36
C PHE A 274 3.11 -15.72 2.21
N PHE A 275 3.62 -16.92 2.41
CA PHE A 275 3.68 -17.94 1.37
C PHE A 275 3.83 -19.32 2.00
N GLY A 276 3.54 -20.36 1.22
CA GLY A 276 3.89 -21.73 1.56
C GLY A 276 3.20 -22.33 2.80
N THR A 277 2.88 -23.62 2.70
CA THR A 277 2.76 -24.52 3.87
C THR A 277 3.40 -25.88 3.62
N ALA A 278 3.76 -26.18 2.37
CA ALA A 278 4.01 -27.56 1.93
C ALA A 278 5.50 -27.93 1.81
N THR A 279 6.39 -27.14 1.18
CA THR A 279 7.83 -27.50 1.07
C THR A 279 8.74 -26.33 0.62
N PRO A 280 9.93 -26.12 1.24
CA PRO A 280 10.31 -26.65 2.54
C PRO A 280 9.39 -26.07 3.61
N THR A 281 8.93 -26.92 4.53
CA THR A 281 8.11 -26.47 5.66
C THR A 281 8.99 -25.69 6.61
N LEU A 282 8.91 -24.37 6.55
CA LEU A 282 9.48 -23.51 7.59
C LEU A 282 8.68 -23.73 8.89
N PRO A 283 9.35 -23.92 10.04
CA PRO A 283 8.65 -24.07 11.31
C PRO A 283 7.92 -22.77 11.65
N ALA A 284 6.67 -22.87 12.09
CA ALA A 284 5.93 -21.73 12.61
C ALA A 284 6.43 -21.34 14.01
N CYS A 285 6.38 -20.05 14.32
CA CYS A 285 6.68 -19.52 15.65
C CYS A 285 5.64 -19.95 16.69
N SER A 286 6.08 -20.04 17.94
CA SER A 286 5.23 -20.40 19.08
C SER A 286 4.65 -19.18 19.81
N LYS A 287 5.37 -18.06 19.79
CA LYS A 287 5.01 -16.79 20.43
C LYS A 287 4.62 -15.74 19.39
N ALA A 288 5.44 -15.57 18.35
CA ALA A 288 5.14 -14.68 17.23
C ALA A 288 4.17 -15.38 16.25
N THR A 289 2.96 -15.69 16.72
CA THR A 289 1.96 -16.44 15.97
C THR A 289 1.70 -15.80 14.61
N GLY A 290 1.65 -16.62 13.55
CA GLY A 290 1.50 -16.14 12.17
C GLY A 290 2.81 -15.94 11.41
N PHE A 291 3.97 -16.13 12.06
CA PHE A 291 5.29 -16.04 11.42
C PHE A 291 6.08 -17.35 11.46
N TYR A 292 7.16 -17.39 10.68
CA TYR A 292 8.14 -18.47 10.65
C TYR A 292 9.31 -18.23 11.62
N CYS A 293 9.79 -19.32 12.21
CA CYS A 293 10.87 -19.36 13.19
C CYS A 293 11.90 -20.45 12.87
N PRO A 294 12.57 -20.42 11.69
CA PRO A 294 13.63 -21.37 11.37
C PRO A 294 14.77 -21.30 12.41
N SER A 295 15.59 -22.35 12.51
CA SER A 295 16.73 -22.39 13.43
C SER A 295 17.87 -21.42 13.06
N SER A 296 17.91 -21.00 11.80
CA SER A 296 18.82 -19.99 11.24
C SER A 296 18.16 -19.34 10.04
N THR A 297 18.58 -18.12 9.67
CA THR A 297 18.06 -17.44 8.49
C THR A 297 18.26 -18.29 7.23
N GLN A 298 17.18 -18.53 6.49
CA GLN A 298 17.20 -19.31 5.26
C GLN A 298 16.99 -18.41 4.04
N ASN A 299 17.64 -18.74 2.92
CA ASN A 299 17.54 -17.99 1.68
C ASN A 299 16.70 -18.76 0.66
N PHE A 300 15.81 -18.04 -0.03
CA PHE A 300 14.84 -18.57 -0.95
C PHE A 300 14.78 -17.75 -2.23
N SER A 301 14.12 -18.32 -3.24
CA SER A 301 13.75 -17.60 -4.44
C SER A 301 12.39 -18.04 -4.95
N ALA A 302 11.65 -17.09 -5.55
CA ALA A 302 10.40 -17.35 -6.24
C ALA A 302 10.36 -16.58 -7.57
N THR A 303 9.66 -17.12 -8.56
CA THR A 303 9.50 -16.46 -9.86
C THR A 303 8.14 -15.80 -9.94
N GLN A 304 8.10 -14.48 -10.09
CA GLN A 304 6.89 -13.73 -10.39
C GLN A 304 6.67 -13.73 -11.91
N GLN A 305 5.42 -13.89 -12.36
CA GLN A 305 5.03 -13.91 -13.76
C GLN A 305 3.73 -13.12 -13.98
N GLY A 306 3.81 -12.06 -14.79
CA GLY A 306 2.67 -11.26 -15.23
C GLY A 306 1.87 -11.96 -16.34
N ARG A 307 0.64 -11.50 -16.58
CA ARG A 307 -0.22 -12.02 -17.67
C ARG A 307 0.34 -11.77 -19.06
N ASN A 308 1.20 -10.77 -19.21
CA ASN A 308 1.96 -10.46 -20.41
C ASN A 308 3.16 -11.39 -20.65
N GLY A 309 3.40 -12.37 -19.78
CA GLY A 309 4.53 -13.31 -19.88
C GLY A 309 5.85 -12.78 -19.33
N THR A 310 5.91 -11.50 -18.92
CA THR A 310 7.08 -10.95 -18.21
C THR A 310 7.31 -11.72 -16.93
N SER A 311 8.55 -12.09 -16.67
CA SER A 311 8.92 -12.81 -15.46
C SER A 311 10.18 -12.24 -14.80
N ASN A 312 10.26 -12.46 -13.49
CA ASN A 312 11.42 -12.13 -12.71
C ASN A 312 11.56 -13.07 -11.51
N THR A 313 12.78 -13.56 -11.27
CA THR A 313 13.11 -14.31 -10.06
C THR A 313 13.50 -13.33 -8.96
N VAL A 314 12.81 -13.42 -7.84
CA VAL A 314 13.05 -12.61 -6.65
C VAL A 314 13.68 -13.50 -5.59
N ASN A 315 14.84 -13.08 -5.10
CA ASN A 315 15.51 -13.70 -3.96
C ASN A 315 15.09 -12.99 -2.68
N PHE A 316 14.87 -13.76 -1.62
CA PHE A 316 14.50 -13.25 -0.30
C PHE A 316 15.05 -14.16 0.79
N SER A 317 15.03 -13.68 2.04
CA SER A 317 15.44 -14.46 3.19
C SER A 317 14.32 -14.54 4.22
N VAL A 318 14.38 -15.55 5.08
CA VAL A 318 13.45 -15.71 6.19
C VAL A 318 14.25 -15.95 7.46
N ALA A 319 14.22 -14.99 8.36
CA ALA A 319 14.82 -15.10 9.68
C ALA A 319 13.83 -15.67 10.69
N ASN A 320 14.33 -15.90 11.90
CA ASN A 320 13.49 -16.31 13.01
C ASN A 320 12.85 -15.08 13.64
N ALA A 321 11.52 -14.93 13.48
CA ALA A 321 10.78 -13.77 13.95
C ALA A 321 10.89 -13.54 15.48
N GLU A 322 11.07 -14.60 16.28
CA GLU A 322 11.26 -14.50 17.73
C GLU A 322 12.67 -14.07 18.14
N SER A 323 13.62 -14.03 17.20
CA SER A 323 15.01 -13.61 17.44
C SER A 323 15.35 -12.22 16.91
N LEU A 324 14.41 -11.59 16.19
CA LEU A 324 14.60 -10.25 15.65
C LEU A 324 14.77 -9.22 16.78
N ASN A 325 15.57 -8.18 16.52
CA ASN A 325 15.84 -7.13 17.51
C ASN A 325 14.54 -6.38 17.84
N SER A 326 14.10 -6.45 19.09
CA SER A 326 12.85 -5.83 19.55
C SER A 326 12.83 -4.30 19.50
N ASN A 327 13.96 -3.64 19.25
CA ASN A 327 14.04 -2.19 19.05
C ASN A 327 13.92 -1.77 17.57
N ASN A 328 13.82 -2.75 16.67
CA ASN A 328 13.70 -2.53 15.24
C ASN A 328 12.26 -2.76 14.77
N PHE A 329 11.87 -2.06 13.71
CA PHE A 329 10.52 -2.11 13.14
C PHE A 329 10.53 -2.26 11.62
N ALA A 330 11.69 -2.21 10.97
CA ALA A 330 11.85 -2.53 9.56
C ALA A 330 12.72 -3.79 9.44
N PHE A 331 12.19 -4.83 8.82
CA PHE A 331 12.80 -6.16 8.64
C PHE A 331 12.53 -6.67 7.23
N ASP A 332 13.58 -6.96 6.46
CA ASP A 332 13.49 -7.50 5.11
C ASP A 332 13.32 -9.03 5.06
N ASP A 333 13.31 -9.68 6.22
CA ASP A 333 13.37 -11.13 6.40
C ASP A 333 12.24 -11.69 7.28
N LEU A 334 11.20 -10.90 7.55
CA LEU A 334 10.00 -11.33 8.24
C LEU A 334 9.02 -12.04 7.28
N ALA A 335 8.63 -13.27 7.61
CA ALA A 335 7.73 -14.06 6.77
C ALA A 335 6.84 -15.01 7.59
N GLY A 336 5.72 -15.43 7.02
CA GLY A 336 4.74 -16.34 7.64
C GLY A 336 4.03 -17.26 6.66
N PRO A 337 3.26 -18.24 7.15
CA PRO A 337 2.59 -19.21 6.30
C PRO A 337 1.36 -18.63 5.61
N ASN A 338 1.24 -18.90 4.31
CA ASN A 338 -0.01 -18.77 3.55
C ASN A 338 -0.10 -19.86 2.49
N ALA A 339 -1.15 -20.70 2.58
CA ALA A 339 -1.29 -21.87 1.73
C ALA A 339 -1.77 -21.54 0.31
N ASN A 340 -2.46 -20.42 0.12
CA ASN A 340 -3.27 -20.16 -1.08
C ASN A 340 -2.65 -19.13 -2.02
N THR A 341 -1.93 -18.16 -1.46
CA THR A 341 -1.33 -17.05 -2.21
C THR A 341 0.12 -16.87 -1.80
N PHE A 342 0.90 -16.24 -2.68
CA PHE A 342 2.14 -15.61 -2.28
C PHE A 342 1.85 -14.12 -2.15
N ASP A 343 1.86 -13.64 -0.92
CA ASP A 343 1.75 -12.23 -0.58
C ASP A 343 3.14 -11.63 -0.40
N TRP A 344 3.51 -10.75 -1.32
CA TRP A 344 4.74 -9.98 -1.26
C TRP A 344 4.51 -8.72 -0.42
N GLY A 345 4.57 -8.91 0.91
CA GLY A 345 4.38 -7.85 1.89
C GLY A 345 5.46 -6.75 1.87
N LEU A 346 5.43 -5.85 2.86
CA LEU A 346 6.40 -4.75 3.01
C LEU A 346 7.88 -5.16 2.87
N PRO A 347 8.35 -6.35 3.32
CA PRO A 347 9.72 -6.79 3.06
C PRO A 347 10.14 -6.76 1.58
N PHE A 348 9.20 -6.96 0.65
CA PHE A 348 9.45 -6.86 -0.79
C PHE A 348 9.81 -5.42 -1.24
N PHE A 349 9.40 -4.39 -0.52
CA PHE A 349 9.62 -3.00 -0.92
C PHE A 349 11.00 -2.47 -0.55
N PHE A 350 11.66 -3.05 0.47
CA PHE A 350 12.99 -2.59 0.88
C PHE A 350 14.01 -2.73 -0.25
N GLY A 351 14.62 -1.60 -0.64
CA GLY A 351 15.60 -1.54 -1.71
C GLY A 351 15.00 -1.51 -3.12
N ARG A 352 13.68 -1.27 -3.26
CA ARG A 352 12.98 -1.26 -4.54
C ARG A 352 12.15 0.03 -4.70
N ASN A 353 11.99 0.44 -5.95
CA ASN A 353 10.95 1.38 -6.36
C ASN A 353 9.83 0.53 -6.94
N VAL A 354 8.74 0.39 -6.20
CA VAL A 354 7.60 -0.45 -6.60
C VAL A 354 6.49 0.45 -7.12
N PHE A 355 6.12 0.26 -8.38
CA PHE A 355 5.13 1.04 -9.09
C PHE A 355 3.78 0.32 -9.06
N THR A 356 2.73 1.07 -8.72
CA THR A 356 1.33 0.64 -8.81
C THR A 356 0.65 1.49 -9.88
N ALA A 357 0.44 0.94 -11.07
CA ALA A 357 -0.29 1.66 -12.12
C ALA A 357 -1.78 1.46 -11.97
N ILE A 358 -2.53 2.58 -11.96
CA ILE A 358 -3.98 2.57 -11.81
C ILE A 358 -4.62 2.13 -13.12
N GLU A 359 -5.66 1.29 -13.02
CA GLU A 359 -6.39 0.77 -14.17
C GLU A 359 -6.86 1.87 -15.12
N SER A 360 -6.74 1.58 -16.42
CA SER A 360 -7.10 2.49 -17.52
C SER A 360 -6.32 3.80 -17.57
N GLN A 361 -5.39 4.07 -16.63
CA GLN A 361 -4.57 5.28 -16.70
C GLN A 361 -3.37 5.07 -17.63
N PRO A 362 -3.07 6.05 -18.51
CA PRO A 362 -2.00 5.91 -19.48
C PRO A 362 -0.62 6.03 -18.82
N THR A 363 0.29 5.12 -19.19
CA THR A 363 1.72 5.19 -18.86
C THR A 363 2.55 4.87 -20.11
N SER A 364 3.87 5.03 -20.04
CA SER A 364 4.79 4.64 -21.12
C SER A 364 4.78 3.13 -21.43
N ALA A 365 4.34 2.28 -20.51
CA ALA A 365 4.20 0.84 -20.69
C ALA A 365 2.79 0.38 -21.12
N GLY A 366 1.91 1.33 -21.45
CA GLY A 366 0.49 1.07 -21.73
C GLY A 366 -0.40 1.42 -20.55
N ALA A 367 -1.71 1.19 -20.71
CA ALA A 367 -2.65 1.48 -19.64
C ALA A 367 -2.53 0.45 -18.50
N GLY A 368 -2.69 0.90 -17.26
CA GLY A 368 -2.83 0.00 -16.11
C GLY A 368 -4.07 -0.92 -16.22
N PRO A 369 -4.23 -1.90 -15.32
CA PRO A 369 -3.46 -2.07 -14.10
C PRO A 369 -2.23 -2.97 -14.24
N PHE A 370 -1.14 -2.59 -13.59
CA PHE A 370 0.07 -3.41 -13.49
C PHE A 370 0.90 -3.05 -12.26
N TRP A 371 1.73 -4.00 -11.83
CA TRP A 371 2.89 -3.73 -10.99
C TRP A 371 4.13 -3.54 -11.87
N ALA A 372 5.05 -2.69 -11.45
CA ALA A 372 6.39 -2.67 -12.03
C ALA A 372 7.46 -2.42 -10.97
N TYR A 373 8.67 -2.92 -11.20
CA TYR A 373 9.85 -2.69 -10.36
C TYR A 373 11.15 -3.11 -11.04
#